data_AF-A0A7K2ANN0-F1
#
_entry.id   AF-A0A7K2ANN0-F1
#
_cell.length_a   1.000
_cell.length_b   1.000
_cell.length_c   1.000
_cell.angle_alpha   90.00
_cell.angle_beta   90.00
_cell.angle_gamma   90.00
#
_symmetry.space_group_name_H-M   'P 1'
#
loop_
_entity.id
_entity.type
_entity.pdbx_description
1 polymer ?
#
loop_
_entity_poly.entity_id
_entity_poly.type
_entity_poly.pdbx_seq_one_letter_code
_entity_poly.pdbx_strand_id
1 'polypeptide(L)'
;MGRVQCDPVLKAACIGLMLTARVDELHKAGSIVHGATVTAVGASQRRCRINRCVAIQADSQGLGVVAQPSFCAPAGAWPPCRWSGRSVAPHIGHASLRPETDRAGRLNARRVGSVASRIYRQQTDGAPMGLRETVERIAAMSRPPANEEAAKIRVLVPILAELGWDVHDHRDTGEVLWEHPVGPGSGAGQKGRADIVLAKTGHGHRLLCLIEAKSPKEDLSKHVDQLMGYAFHEGVDICVLTNGLEWWLYLPREPGPAASRRLAELRLSSSSHQQVADDLEAYMGKANLYGGEAERRAKEALSKLREAERLKTEMPKVWRRMLDEPDQELVDLFARRVHERVRLRPSPEVVTAVLQGKSVDAVPATVPGDPPKGRHPRAQVPRQESPRRGAARTWRRPRAVVLWGNTTEVKSWVGVMVCVAGAVYQRHPHDFLERTKAMAGRKRPFASQDPADLLRAGRISSAEVWVETNLSADDTLKKCKKLLEVFGYSASDLEVLTKE
;
A
#
# COMPACT_ATOMS: atom_id res chain seq x y z
N MET A 1 -33.94 9.48 -19.04
CA MET A 1 -32.66 10.15 -18.74
C MET A 1 -32.84 11.01 -17.49
N GLY A 2 -32.31 10.59 -16.34
CA GLY A 2 -32.32 11.40 -15.12
C GLY A 2 -30.89 11.80 -14.75
N ARG A 3 -30.62 13.11 -14.62
CA ARG A 3 -29.33 13.58 -14.12
C ARG A 3 -29.34 13.51 -12.60
N VAL A 4 -28.54 12.61 -12.02
CA VAL A 4 -28.25 12.62 -10.58
C VAL A 4 -27.38 13.85 -10.29
N GLN A 5 -27.91 14.78 -9.52
CA GLN A 5 -27.25 16.04 -9.18
C GLN A 5 -26.39 15.82 -7.94
N CYS A 6 -25.13 15.44 -8.14
CA CYS A 6 -24.19 15.21 -7.04
C CYS A 6 -23.79 16.52 -6.34
N ASP A 7 -23.72 16.45 -5.02
CA ASP A 7 -23.33 17.53 -4.09
C ASP A 7 -21.96 18.17 -4.46
N PRO A 8 -21.86 19.51 -4.58
CA PRO A 8 -20.60 20.20 -4.89
C PRO A 8 -19.51 20.03 -3.82
N VAL A 9 -19.86 19.78 -2.55
CA VAL A 9 -18.89 19.59 -1.45
C VAL A 9 -18.11 18.29 -1.63
N LEU A 10 -18.77 17.23 -2.09
CA LEU A 10 -18.13 15.95 -2.42
C LEU A 10 -17.17 16.03 -3.61
N LYS A 11 -17.44 16.90 -4.60
CA LYS A 11 -16.51 17.16 -5.71
C LYS A 11 -15.20 17.82 -5.24
N ALA A 12 -15.28 18.77 -4.30
CA ALA A 12 -14.09 19.45 -3.78
C ALA A 12 -13.14 18.48 -3.06
N ALA A 13 -13.67 17.56 -2.26
CA ALA A 13 -12.88 16.55 -1.55
C ALA A 13 -12.13 15.59 -2.51
N CYS A 14 -12.79 15.13 -3.57
CA CYS A 14 -12.17 14.26 -4.58
C CYS A 14 -11.07 14.97 -5.39
N ILE A 15 -11.23 16.26 -5.70
CA ILE A 15 -10.22 17.05 -6.42
C ILE A 15 -8.98 17.31 -5.54
N GLY A 16 -9.16 17.57 -4.23
CA GLY A 16 -8.06 17.74 -3.29
C GLY A 16 -7.15 16.50 -3.18
N LEU A 17 -7.75 15.31 -3.10
CA LEU A 17 -7.02 14.03 -3.01
C LEU A 17 -6.22 13.67 -4.27
N MET A 18 -6.69 14.07 -5.47
CA MET A 18 -5.93 13.85 -6.71
C MET A 18 -4.73 14.80 -6.86
N LEU A 19 -4.81 16.01 -6.29
CA LEU A 19 -3.74 17.00 -6.40
C LEU A 19 -2.58 16.72 -5.44
N THR A 20 -2.83 16.21 -4.24
CA THR A 20 -1.75 15.84 -3.31
C THR A 20 -0.92 14.66 -3.81
N ALA A 21 -1.56 13.62 -4.37
CA ALA A 21 -0.85 12.45 -4.91
C ALA A 21 0.13 12.80 -6.05
N ARG A 22 -0.10 13.89 -6.78
CA ARG A 22 0.72 14.30 -7.94
C ARG A 22 1.92 15.19 -7.57
N VAL A 23 1.99 15.66 -6.33
CA VAL A 23 3.10 16.50 -5.82
C VAL A 23 4.22 15.63 -5.23
N ASP A 24 3.87 14.50 -4.60
CA ASP A 24 4.86 13.59 -4.00
C ASP A 24 5.71 12.84 -5.05
N GLU A 25 5.20 12.61 -6.27
CA GLU A 25 5.99 12.02 -7.37
C GLU A 25 7.06 12.98 -7.92
N LEU A 26 6.85 14.30 -7.85
CA LEU A 26 7.78 15.29 -8.41
C LEU A 26 8.96 15.62 -7.49
N HIS A 27 8.90 15.27 -6.20
CA HIS A 27 9.96 15.58 -5.23
C HIS A 27 11.07 14.53 -5.09
N LYS A 28 11.02 13.41 -5.84
CA LYS A 28 12.07 12.37 -5.85
C LYS A 28 13.11 12.48 -6.97
N ALA A 29 12.97 13.45 -7.87
CA ALA A 29 13.87 13.64 -9.02
C ALA A 29 14.58 15.01 -8.97
N GLY A 30 15.48 15.23 -8.01
CA GLY A 30 16.21 16.50 -7.92
C GLY A 30 17.38 16.55 -6.93
N SER A 31 18.61 16.54 -7.47
CA SER A 31 19.89 16.79 -6.79
C SER A 31 20.36 15.68 -5.82
N ILE A 32 21.66 15.44 -5.57
CA ILE A 32 22.87 16.26 -5.77
C ILE A 32 24.00 15.41 -6.39
N VAL A 33 24.72 15.98 -7.37
CA VAL A 33 26.10 15.59 -7.73
C VAL A 33 27.07 16.52 -7.01
N HIS A 34 28.13 16.02 -6.37
CA HIS A 34 29.42 16.72 -6.16
C HIS A 34 30.48 15.80 -5.52
N GLY A 35 31.76 16.02 -5.84
CA GLY A 35 32.89 15.65 -4.96
C GLY A 35 33.65 14.37 -5.31
N ALA A 36 34.72 14.49 -6.10
CA ALA A 36 35.72 13.44 -6.29
C ALA A 36 36.81 13.50 -5.19
N THR A 37 37.38 12.36 -4.81
CA THR A 37 38.80 12.29 -4.43
C THR A 37 39.36 10.90 -4.70
N VAL A 38 40.50 10.85 -5.39
CA VAL A 38 41.27 9.62 -5.63
C VAL A 38 42.31 9.49 -4.53
N THR A 39 42.50 8.28 -4.00
CA THR A 39 43.76 7.90 -3.34
C THR A 39 44.10 6.46 -3.70
N ALA A 40 45.30 6.23 -4.26
CA ALA A 40 45.73 4.92 -4.73
C ALA A 40 47.12 4.56 -4.17
N VAL A 41 47.16 3.54 -3.30
CA VAL A 41 48.34 2.78 -2.84
C VAL A 41 47.81 1.38 -2.44
N GLY A 42 48.42 0.23 -2.73
CA GLY A 42 49.61 -0.11 -3.51
C GLY A 42 49.54 -1.60 -3.91
N ALA A 43 50.49 -2.09 -4.72
CA ALA A 43 50.33 -3.35 -5.45
C ALA A 43 50.69 -4.64 -4.67
N SER A 44 50.16 -5.78 -5.12
CA SER A 44 50.99 -6.95 -5.42
C SER A 44 50.39 -7.78 -6.57
N GLN A 45 51.25 -8.51 -7.29
CA GLN A 45 50.97 -9.11 -8.60
C GLN A 45 50.57 -10.59 -8.50
N ARG A 46 49.81 -11.09 -9.49
CA ARG A 46 50.17 -12.31 -10.25
C ARG A 46 49.62 -12.24 -11.70
N ARG A 47 50.43 -12.72 -12.64
CA ARG A 47 50.27 -12.75 -14.11
C ARG A 47 49.29 -13.88 -14.53
N CYS A 48 48.77 -14.13 -15.74
CA CYS A 48 48.88 -13.62 -17.13
C CYS A 48 47.76 -14.32 -17.99
N ARG A 49 47.41 -14.07 -19.28
CA ARG A 49 47.76 -13.06 -20.33
C ARG A 49 46.68 -13.07 -21.46
N ILE A 50 46.59 -12.00 -22.26
CA ILE A 50 46.01 -11.83 -23.63
C ILE A 50 44.54 -11.39 -23.67
N ASN A 51 44.16 -10.12 -23.84
CA ASN A 51 44.43 -9.07 -24.86
C ASN A 51 43.79 -9.27 -26.25
N ARG A 52 42.67 -8.58 -26.51
CA ARG A 52 42.62 -7.46 -27.48
C ARG A 52 41.33 -6.64 -27.34
N CYS A 53 41.48 -5.36 -26.98
CA CYS A 53 40.53 -4.30 -27.31
C CYS A 53 41.20 -3.38 -28.34
N VAL A 54 40.41 -2.78 -29.23
CA VAL A 54 40.83 -1.63 -30.05
C VAL A 54 39.97 -0.45 -29.62
N ALA A 55 40.60 0.69 -29.33
CA ALA A 55 39.93 1.88 -28.85
C ALA A 55 39.39 2.75 -29.99
N ILE A 56 38.39 3.56 -29.66
CA ILE A 56 37.81 4.59 -30.52
C ILE A 56 38.72 5.83 -30.49
N GLN A 57 38.93 6.46 -31.64
CA GLN A 57 39.29 7.88 -31.71
C GLN A 57 38.14 8.62 -32.39
N ALA A 58 37.68 9.69 -31.74
CA ALA A 58 36.74 10.64 -32.30
C ALA A 58 37.51 11.90 -32.68
N ASP A 59 37.22 12.44 -33.87
CA ASP A 59 37.71 13.76 -34.28
C ASP A 59 36.52 14.65 -34.65
N SER A 60 36.65 15.93 -34.29
CA SER A 60 35.65 16.96 -34.53
C SER A 60 36.14 17.93 -35.60
N GLN A 61 35.31 18.23 -36.61
CA GLN A 61 35.01 19.61 -37.06
C GLN A 61 34.13 19.66 -38.32
N GLY A 62 33.18 20.61 -38.32
CA GLY A 62 33.05 21.63 -39.36
C GLY A 62 32.58 21.27 -40.79
N LEU A 63 31.34 21.70 -41.08
CA LEU A 63 30.85 22.19 -42.38
C LEU A 63 30.79 21.19 -43.56
N GLY A 64 29.65 21.19 -44.27
CA GLY A 64 29.42 20.34 -45.44
C GLY A 64 29.55 21.10 -46.76
N VAL A 65 29.50 20.35 -47.88
CA VAL A 65 28.92 20.74 -49.18
C VAL A 65 28.82 19.48 -50.07
N VAL A 66 27.90 19.52 -51.03
CA VAL A 66 27.57 18.46 -52.01
C VAL A 66 28.77 18.04 -52.88
N ALA A 67 29.01 16.73 -53.03
CA ALA A 67 29.55 16.13 -54.26
C ALA A 67 29.40 14.59 -54.33
N GLN A 68 28.76 14.11 -55.39
CA GLN A 68 29.02 12.84 -56.08
C GLN A 68 29.37 13.21 -57.55
N PRO A 69 29.90 12.31 -58.42
CA PRO A 69 30.21 10.88 -58.24
C PRO A 69 31.60 10.47 -58.81
N SER A 70 31.80 9.15 -58.98
CA SER A 70 32.65 8.49 -60.00
C SER A 70 34.14 8.23 -59.66
N PHE A 71 34.58 6.95 -59.63
CA PHE A 71 35.04 6.24 -60.84
C PHE A 71 35.38 4.74 -60.61
N CYS A 72 35.30 3.97 -61.71
CA CYS A 72 35.96 2.68 -62.02
C CYS A 72 35.98 1.48 -61.03
N ALA A 73 35.28 0.42 -61.44
CA ALA A 73 35.78 -0.95 -61.35
C ALA A 73 36.63 -1.31 -62.59
N PRO A 74 37.45 -2.37 -62.54
CA PRO A 74 37.81 -3.18 -63.71
C PRO A 74 37.07 -4.53 -63.71
N ALA A 75 36.94 -5.15 -64.90
CA ALA A 75 36.05 -6.28 -65.15
C ALA A 75 36.78 -7.54 -65.66
N GLY A 76 36.08 -8.68 -65.59
CA GLY A 76 36.42 -9.95 -66.27
C GLY A 76 35.77 -11.14 -65.56
N ALA A 77 35.17 -12.14 -66.22
CA ALA A 77 34.75 -12.24 -67.62
C ALA A 77 33.53 -13.19 -67.74
N TRP A 78 32.82 -13.12 -68.86
CA TRP A 78 31.58 -13.86 -69.23
C TRP A 78 31.91 -15.30 -69.72
N PRO A 79 30.96 -16.26 -69.95
CA PRO A 79 29.77 -16.07 -70.80
C PRO A 79 28.54 -16.99 -70.44
N PRO A 80 27.57 -17.34 -71.32
CA PRO A 80 26.18 -16.97 -71.05
C PRO A 80 25.16 -18.12 -71.07
N CYS A 81 24.08 -18.02 -70.29
CA CYS A 81 22.87 -18.82 -70.53
C CYS A 81 21.60 -17.97 -70.55
N ARG A 82 20.73 -18.28 -71.51
CA ARG A 82 19.49 -17.58 -71.81
C ARG A 82 18.32 -18.15 -71.01
N TRP A 83 17.32 -17.28 -70.85
CA TRP A 83 15.86 -17.55 -70.94
C TRP A 83 14.96 -17.66 -69.70
N SER A 84 13.73 -17.19 -69.97
CA SER A 84 12.48 -17.28 -69.19
C SER A 84 12.46 -16.57 -67.83
N GLY A 85 11.78 -15.42 -67.80
CA GLY A 85 11.35 -14.82 -66.54
C GLY A 85 10.13 -15.56 -65.97
N ARG A 86 10.14 -15.78 -64.65
CA ARG A 86 8.94 -15.80 -63.80
C ARG A 86 9.24 -15.02 -62.55
N SER A 87 8.36 -14.09 -62.19
CA SER A 87 8.37 -13.48 -60.87
C SER A 87 8.04 -14.55 -59.85
N VAL A 88 8.96 -14.81 -58.91
CA VAL A 88 8.74 -15.71 -57.77
C VAL A 88 8.83 -14.86 -56.52
N ALA A 89 7.68 -14.42 -56.03
CA ALA A 89 7.58 -13.93 -54.66
C ALA A 89 7.94 -15.07 -53.70
N PRO A 90 8.60 -14.80 -52.56
CA PRO A 90 8.96 -15.86 -51.61
C PRO A 90 7.69 -16.47 -51.01
N HIS A 91 7.38 -17.70 -51.39
CA HIS A 91 6.36 -18.51 -50.74
C HIS A 91 6.78 -18.82 -49.30
N ILE A 92 6.31 -18.00 -48.35
CA ILE A 92 6.26 -18.40 -46.95
C ILE A 92 5.22 -19.53 -46.85
N GLY A 93 5.71 -20.77 -46.85
CA GLY A 93 4.87 -21.95 -46.73
C GLY A 93 4.18 -21.97 -45.36
N HIS A 94 2.89 -21.65 -45.32
CA HIS A 94 2.04 -21.91 -44.17
C HIS A 94 1.89 -23.42 -43.96
N ALA A 95 2.84 -24.03 -43.26
CA ALA A 95 2.71 -25.39 -42.76
C ALA A 95 1.54 -25.45 -41.78
N SER A 96 0.41 -25.99 -42.24
CA SER A 96 -0.79 -26.19 -41.43
C SER A 96 -0.59 -27.36 -40.45
N LEU A 97 0.19 -27.11 -39.40
CA LEU A 97 0.44 -28.05 -38.32
C LEU A 97 -0.79 -28.10 -37.40
N ARG A 98 -1.76 -28.95 -37.74
CA ARG A 98 -2.77 -29.39 -36.76
C ARG A 98 -2.08 -30.23 -35.68
N PRO A 99 -2.24 -29.92 -34.38
CA PRO A 99 -1.70 -30.75 -33.32
C PRO A 99 -2.48 -32.07 -33.25
N GLU A 100 -1.77 -33.20 -33.33
CA GLU A 100 -2.32 -34.49 -32.95
C GLU A 100 -2.51 -34.55 -31.43
N THR A 101 -3.70 -34.97 -31.02
CA THR A 101 -4.13 -35.04 -29.63
C THR A 101 -4.18 -36.49 -29.14
N ASP A 102 -4.24 -36.68 -27.81
CA ASP A 102 -4.73 -37.94 -27.25
C ASP A 102 -6.21 -38.18 -27.64
N ARG A 103 -6.76 -39.35 -27.29
CA ARG A 103 -8.18 -39.71 -27.54
C ARG A 103 -9.20 -38.75 -26.89
N ALA A 104 -8.77 -37.78 -26.09
CA ALA A 104 -9.59 -36.80 -25.41
C ALA A 104 -9.26 -35.34 -25.81
N GLY A 105 -8.49 -35.12 -26.88
CA GLY A 105 -8.20 -33.78 -27.39
C GLY A 105 -7.01 -33.07 -26.74
N ARG A 106 -6.21 -33.73 -25.90
CA ARG A 106 -5.10 -33.11 -25.16
C ARG A 106 -3.74 -33.28 -25.85
N LEU A 107 -2.90 -32.25 -25.78
CA LEU A 107 -1.49 -32.35 -26.08
C LEU A 107 -0.77 -33.12 -24.96
N ASN A 108 0.16 -34.01 -25.33
CA ASN A 108 1.03 -34.67 -24.36
C ASN A 108 1.92 -33.60 -23.69
N ALA A 109 1.97 -33.55 -22.36
CA ALA A 109 2.79 -32.58 -21.61
C ALA A 109 4.26 -32.53 -22.08
N ARG A 110 4.80 -33.67 -22.54
CA ARG A 110 6.14 -33.79 -23.17
C ARG A 110 6.33 -32.91 -24.41
N ARG A 111 5.25 -32.54 -25.12
CA ARG A 111 5.27 -31.68 -26.31
C ARG A 111 4.99 -30.20 -25.98
N VAL A 112 4.25 -29.85 -24.94
CA VAL A 112 3.93 -28.44 -24.63
C VAL A 112 5.22 -27.66 -24.37
N GLY A 113 6.06 -28.12 -23.44
CA GLY A 113 7.37 -27.53 -23.18
C GLY A 113 8.29 -27.53 -24.42
N SER A 114 8.39 -28.65 -25.14
CA SER A 114 9.28 -28.78 -26.31
C SER A 114 8.86 -27.93 -27.52
N VAL A 115 7.56 -27.82 -27.80
CA VAL A 115 7.02 -26.99 -28.88
C VAL A 115 7.10 -25.51 -28.52
N ALA A 116 6.75 -25.14 -27.29
CA ALA A 116 6.93 -23.78 -26.80
C ALA A 116 8.42 -23.36 -26.82
N SER A 117 9.33 -24.27 -26.46
CA SER A 117 10.79 -24.06 -26.55
C SER A 117 11.28 -23.75 -27.96
N ARG A 118 10.72 -24.40 -28.98
CA ARG A 118 11.08 -24.17 -30.39
C ARG A 118 10.49 -22.85 -30.88
N ILE A 119 9.21 -22.59 -30.58
CA ILE A 119 8.52 -21.36 -30.95
C ILE A 119 9.19 -20.14 -30.31
N TYR A 120 9.47 -20.18 -29.00
CA TYR A 120 10.08 -19.08 -28.26
C TYR A 120 11.49 -18.77 -28.77
N ARG A 121 12.37 -19.79 -28.93
CA ARG A 121 13.72 -19.58 -29.50
C ARG A 121 13.70 -19.09 -30.95
N GLN A 122 12.72 -19.52 -31.76
CA GLN A 122 12.52 -19.00 -33.13
C GLN A 122 11.91 -17.59 -33.17
N GLN A 123 11.42 -17.06 -32.04
CA GLN A 123 10.81 -15.73 -31.93
C GLN A 123 11.69 -14.70 -31.22
N THR A 124 12.87 -15.10 -30.72
CA THR A 124 13.80 -14.24 -29.98
C THR A 124 15.22 -14.22 -30.56
N ASP A 125 15.49 -14.97 -31.63
CA ASP A 125 16.83 -15.21 -32.21
C ASP A 125 17.91 -15.60 -31.19
N GLY A 126 17.50 -16.12 -30.02
CA GLY A 126 18.38 -16.51 -28.92
C GLY A 126 18.79 -15.38 -27.96
N ALA A 127 18.31 -14.14 -28.13
CA ALA A 127 18.55 -13.05 -27.19
C ALA A 127 17.40 -12.93 -26.16
N PRO A 128 17.68 -12.81 -24.85
CA PRO A 128 16.65 -12.45 -23.87
C PRO A 128 16.17 -11.03 -24.17
N MET A 129 14.86 -10.84 -24.31
CA MET A 129 14.33 -9.51 -24.66
C MET A 129 14.10 -8.64 -23.43
N GLY A 130 13.98 -9.26 -22.25
CA GLY A 130 13.50 -8.61 -21.04
C GLY A 130 12.02 -8.89 -20.79
N LEU A 131 11.65 -8.96 -19.51
CA LEU A 131 10.28 -9.26 -19.08
C LEU A 131 9.30 -8.17 -19.55
N ARG A 132 9.71 -6.89 -19.49
CA ARG A 132 8.90 -5.74 -19.89
C ARG A 132 8.60 -5.75 -21.38
N GLU A 133 9.62 -5.98 -22.21
CA GLU A 133 9.54 -6.11 -23.66
C GLU A 133 8.71 -7.33 -24.07
N THR A 134 8.80 -8.43 -23.30
CA THR A 134 7.94 -9.60 -23.46
C THR A 134 6.48 -9.29 -23.13
N VAL A 135 6.19 -8.55 -22.06
CA VAL A 135 4.83 -8.06 -21.73
C VAL A 135 4.30 -7.12 -22.82
N GLU A 136 5.10 -6.16 -23.28
CA GLU A 136 4.75 -5.25 -24.39
C GLU A 136 4.42 -6.02 -25.68
N ARG A 137 5.25 -7.00 -26.06
CA ARG A 137 5.00 -7.87 -27.22
C ARG A 137 3.71 -8.68 -27.07
N ILE A 138 3.44 -9.20 -25.88
CA ILE A 138 2.22 -9.98 -25.58
C ILE A 138 0.98 -9.07 -25.68
N ALA A 139 1.05 -7.86 -25.13
CA ALA A 139 -0.01 -6.86 -25.21
C ALA A 139 -0.30 -6.41 -26.65
N ALA A 140 0.74 -6.29 -27.47
CA ALA A 140 0.66 -5.90 -28.88
C ALA A 140 0.22 -7.04 -29.84
N MET A 141 -0.05 -8.24 -29.36
CA MET A 141 -0.44 -9.37 -30.22
C MET A 141 -1.78 -9.13 -30.94
N SER A 142 -1.73 -8.89 -32.26
CA SER A 142 -2.91 -8.66 -33.11
C SER A 142 -3.92 -9.83 -33.13
N ARG A 143 -3.50 -11.01 -32.66
CA ARG A 143 -4.38 -12.17 -32.38
C ARG A 143 -4.08 -12.66 -30.97
N PRO A 144 -4.94 -12.41 -29.97
CA PRO A 144 -4.77 -12.96 -28.63
C PRO A 144 -4.80 -14.51 -28.67
N PRO A 145 -4.47 -15.19 -27.56
CA PRO A 145 -4.62 -16.64 -27.49
C PRO A 145 -6.08 -17.06 -27.74
N ALA A 146 -6.29 -18.19 -28.42
CA ALA A 146 -7.63 -18.64 -28.82
C ALA A 146 -8.28 -19.58 -27.79
N ASN A 147 -7.46 -20.24 -26.98
CA ASN A 147 -7.80 -21.21 -25.95
C ASN A 147 -6.70 -21.23 -24.86
N GLU A 148 -6.92 -22.02 -23.81
CA GLU A 148 -6.02 -22.17 -22.67
C GLU A 148 -4.61 -22.64 -23.08
N GLU A 149 -4.50 -23.69 -23.91
CA GLU A 149 -3.21 -24.17 -24.44
C GLU A 149 -2.42 -23.09 -25.19
N ALA A 150 -3.09 -22.27 -26.00
CA ALA A 150 -2.45 -21.14 -26.66
C ALA A 150 -2.01 -20.06 -25.66
N ALA A 151 -2.71 -19.87 -24.53
CA ALA A 151 -2.32 -18.95 -23.47
C ALA A 151 -1.08 -19.48 -22.72
N LYS A 152 -1.11 -20.77 -22.31
CA LYS A 152 0.03 -21.49 -21.73
C LYS A 152 1.30 -21.29 -22.59
N ILE A 153 1.22 -21.59 -23.89
CA ILE A 153 2.37 -21.54 -24.82
C ILE A 153 2.79 -20.11 -25.21
N ARG A 154 1.85 -19.20 -25.53
CA ARG A 154 2.19 -17.88 -26.12
C ARG A 154 2.34 -16.75 -25.10
N VAL A 155 1.94 -16.97 -23.85
CA VAL A 155 1.96 -15.95 -22.79
C VAL A 155 2.76 -16.45 -21.59
N LEU A 156 2.33 -17.55 -20.97
CA LEU A 156 2.90 -18.01 -19.70
C LEU A 156 4.35 -18.49 -19.88
N VAL A 157 4.64 -19.30 -20.90
CA VAL A 157 6.02 -19.78 -21.16
C VAL A 157 7.01 -18.62 -21.39
N PRO A 158 6.76 -17.63 -22.26
CA PRO A 158 7.63 -16.46 -22.39
C PRO A 158 7.86 -15.70 -21.08
N ILE A 159 6.80 -15.44 -20.30
CA ILE A 159 6.90 -14.71 -19.03
C ILE A 159 7.73 -15.51 -18.01
N LEU A 160 7.46 -16.81 -17.84
CA LEU A 160 8.21 -17.67 -16.92
C LEU A 160 9.70 -17.79 -17.30
N ALA A 161 10.02 -17.83 -18.60
CA ALA A 161 11.40 -17.83 -19.07
C ALA A 161 12.15 -16.54 -18.70
N GLU A 162 11.55 -15.36 -18.93
CA GLU A 162 12.15 -14.07 -18.56
C GLU A 162 12.24 -13.88 -17.03
N LEU A 163 11.33 -14.51 -16.26
CA LEU A 163 11.40 -14.61 -14.78
C LEU A 163 12.48 -15.58 -14.27
N GLY A 164 13.29 -16.15 -15.18
CA GLY A 164 14.43 -17.01 -14.87
C GLY A 164 14.12 -18.49 -14.61
N TRP A 165 12.90 -18.96 -14.89
CA TRP A 165 12.51 -20.36 -14.72
C TRP A 165 12.91 -21.22 -15.92
N ASP A 166 13.42 -22.43 -15.66
CA ASP A 166 13.62 -23.41 -16.74
C ASP A 166 12.29 -24.05 -17.16
N VAL A 167 11.65 -23.42 -18.14
CA VAL A 167 10.44 -23.89 -18.83
C VAL A 167 10.74 -24.92 -19.94
N HIS A 168 12.02 -25.25 -20.17
CA HIS A 168 12.50 -26.00 -21.33
C HIS A 168 12.92 -27.43 -20.95
N ASP A 169 13.61 -27.63 -19.82
CA ASP A 169 14.04 -28.94 -19.35
C ASP A 169 13.15 -29.52 -18.24
N HIS A 170 12.23 -30.38 -18.67
CA HIS A 170 11.28 -31.11 -17.82
C HIS A 170 11.84 -32.45 -17.30
N ARG A 171 13.10 -32.79 -17.59
CA ARG A 171 13.70 -34.08 -17.19
C ARG A 171 14.68 -33.95 -16.04
N ASP A 172 15.51 -32.91 -16.05
CA ASP A 172 16.67 -32.86 -15.14
C ASP A 172 16.57 -31.77 -14.05
N THR A 173 15.78 -30.71 -14.25
CA THR A 173 15.66 -29.63 -13.24
C THR A 173 14.58 -29.91 -12.19
N GLY A 174 13.34 -30.18 -12.63
CA GLY A 174 12.16 -30.28 -11.77
C GLY A 174 11.60 -28.93 -11.29
N GLU A 175 12.03 -27.81 -11.88
CA GLU A 175 11.64 -26.47 -11.42
C GLU A 175 10.25 -26.03 -11.87
N VAL A 176 9.81 -26.46 -13.06
CA VAL A 176 8.50 -26.13 -13.64
C VAL A 176 7.75 -27.43 -13.93
N LEU A 177 6.77 -27.74 -13.09
CA LEU A 177 6.00 -28.98 -13.14
C LEU A 177 4.65 -28.72 -13.82
N TRP A 178 4.46 -29.30 -15.00
CA TRP A 178 3.23 -29.21 -15.78
C TRP A 178 2.22 -30.27 -15.33
N GLU A 179 0.94 -29.91 -15.25
CA GLU A 179 -0.16 -30.85 -14.97
C GLU A 179 0.03 -31.63 -13.65
N HIS A 180 0.58 -30.96 -12.64
CA HIS A 180 1.00 -31.58 -11.38
C HIS A 180 -0.21 -31.95 -10.51
N PRO A 181 -0.25 -33.17 -9.92
CA PRO A 181 -1.30 -33.54 -8.97
C PRO A 181 -1.22 -32.69 -7.70
N VAL A 182 -2.36 -32.25 -7.18
CA VAL A 182 -2.45 -31.41 -5.98
C VAL A 182 -3.69 -31.75 -5.14
N GLY A 183 -3.62 -31.46 -3.84
CA GLY A 183 -4.71 -31.60 -2.89
C GLY A 183 -4.44 -32.69 -1.84
N PRO A 184 -5.37 -32.88 -0.88
CA PRO A 184 -5.16 -33.78 0.25
C PRO A 184 -4.91 -35.24 -0.17
N GLY A 185 -3.75 -35.78 0.20
CA GLY A 185 -3.34 -37.17 -0.02
C GLY A 185 -2.64 -37.43 -1.36
N SER A 186 -1.52 -36.73 -1.62
CA SER A 186 -0.76 -36.68 -2.88
C SER A 186 -0.06 -37.98 -3.31
N GLY A 187 -0.86 -39.05 -3.44
CA GLY A 187 -0.50 -40.33 -4.05
C GLY A 187 -1.30 -40.62 -5.32
N ALA A 188 -0.95 -41.69 -6.03
CA ALA A 188 -1.57 -42.07 -7.29
C ALA A 188 -3.07 -42.38 -7.13
N GLY A 189 -3.94 -41.56 -7.73
CA GLY A 189 -5.40 -41.73 -7.71
C GLY A 189 -6.22 -40.46 -7.44
N GLN A 190 -5.57 -39.31 -7.19
CA GLN A 190 -6.25 -38.04 -6.88
C GLN A 190 -7.00 -37.39 -8.04
N LYS A 191 -7.98 -36.53 -7.68
CA LYS A 191 -8.81 -35.73 -8.59
C LYS A 191 -8.30 -34.31 -8.85
N GLY A 192 -7.40 -33.77 -8.02
CA GLY A 192 -6.90 -32.40 -8.14
C GLY A 192 -5.63 -32.32 -8.98
N ARG A 193 -5.56 -31.32 -9.85
CA ARG A 193 -4.38 -30.96 -10.65
C ARG A 193 -4.27 -29.45 -10.75
N ALA A 194 -3.05 -28.96 -10.86
CA ALA A 194 -2.74 -27.59 -11.24
C ALA A 194 -1.98 -27.57 -12.57
N ASP A 195 -2.27 -26.59 -13.40
CA ASP A 195 -1.71 -26.49 -14.75
C ASP A 195 -0.18 -26.36 -14.76
N ILE A 196 0.36 -25.49 -13.90
CA ILE A 196 1.80 -25.26 -13.73
C ILE A 196 2.11 -25.07 -12.24
N VAL A 197 3.18 -25.70 -11.78
CA VAL A 197 3.74 -25.49 -10.44
C VAL A 197 5.20 -25.09 -10.54
N LEU A 198 5.57 -24.01 -9.85
CA LEU A 198 6.94 -23.56 -9.72
C LEU A 198 7.52 -24.13 -8.42
N ALA A 199 8.61 -24.88 -8.49
CA ALA A 199 9.17 -25.65 -7.39
C ALA A 199 10.63 -25.27 -7.08
N LYS A 200 11.00 -25.36 -5.80
CA LYS A 200 12.38 -25.36 -5.35
C LYS A 200 12.97 -26.75 -5.56
N THR A 201 14.18 -26.82 -6.09
CA THR A 201 14.86 -28.08 -6.43
C THR A 201 16.11 -28.27 -5.57
N GLY A 202 16.61 -29.51 -5.49
CA GLY A 202 17.71 -29.89 -4.59
C GLY A 202 17.28 -30.11 -3.12
N HIS A 203 18.18 -29.81 -2.17
CA HIS A 203 17.90 -29.99 -0.74
C HIS A 203 16.78 -29.05 -0.27
N GLY A 204 15.66 -29.62 0.17
CA GLY A 204 14.46 -28.87 0.55
C GLY A 204 13.47 -28.64 -0.59
N HIS A 205 13.26 -29.65 -1.44
CA HIS A 205 12.23 -29.63 -2.49
C HIS A 205 10.87 -29.20 -1.93
N ARG A 206 10.31 -28.12 -2.49
CA ARG A 206 9.07 -27.48 -2.01
C ARG A 206 8.36 -26.79 -3.16
N LEU A 207 7.03 -26.87 -3.20
CA LEU A 207 6.21 -26.11 -4.14
C LEU A 207 6.16 -24.63 -3.69
N LEU A 208 6.56 -23.71 -4.56
CA LEU A 208 6.70 -22.27 -4.24
C LEU A 208 5.55 -21.43 -4.81
N CYS A 209 5.07 -21.76 -6.01
CA CYS A 209 3.93 -21.10 -6.62
C CYS A 209 3.06 -22.07 -7.42
N LEU A 210 1.74 -21.93 -7.30
CA LEU A 210 0.74 -22.65 -8.10
C LEU A 210 0.13 -21.70 -9.12
N ILE A 211 0.04 -22.11 -10.39
CA ILE A 211 -0.55 -21.32 -11.47
C ILE A 211 -1.64 -22.15 -12.13
N GLU A 212 -2.86 -21.63 -12.09
CA GLU A 212 -4.01 -22.14 -12.82
C GLU A 212 -4.26 -21.26 -14.05
N ALA A 213 -4.28 -21.86 -15.23
CA ALA A 213 -4.56 -21.22 -16.49
C ALA A 213 -6.00 -21.52 -16.92
N LYS A 214 -6.67 -20.56 -17.55
CA LYS A 214 -8.03 -20.72 -18.08
C LYS A 214 -8.14 -20.15 -19.49
N SER A 215 -9.25 -20.41 -20.17
CA SER A 215 -9.47 -19.90 -21.52
C SER A 215 -9.53 -18.35 -21.50
N PRO A 216 -8.96 -17.63 -22.49
CA PRO A 216 -9.00 -16.16 -22.59
C PRO A 216 -10.39 -15.51 -22.55
N LYS A 217 -11.47 -16.30 -22.73
CA LYS A 217 -12.87 -15.86 -22.68
C LYS A 217 -13.57 -16.23 -21.36
N GLU A 218 -12.86 -16.87 -20.45
CA GLU A 218 -13.41 -17.45 -19.24
C GLU A 218 -13.34 -16.48 -18.06
N ASP A 219 -14.40 -16.52 -17.25
CA ASP A 219 -14.51 -15.75 -16.02
C ASP A 219 -13.71 -16.43 -14.90
N LEU A 220 -12.60 -15.81 -14.51
CA LEU A 220 -11.69 -16.32 -13.50
C LEU A 220 -12.35 -16.44 -12.11
N SER A 221 -13.39 -15.66 -11.80
CA SER A 221 -14.01 -15.65 -10.46
C SER A 221 -14.48 -17.03 -9.98
N LYS A 222 -14.89 -17.89 -10.91
CA LYS A 222 -15.41 -19.24 -10.65
C LYS A 222 -14.35 -20.24 -10.18
N HIS A 223 -13.08 -19.96 -10.44
CA HIS A 223 -11.96 -20.88 -10.19
C HIS A 223 -11.13 -20.53 -8.95
N VAL A 224 -11.42 -19.38 -8.32
CA VAL A 224 -10.67 -18.86 -7.18
C VAL A 224 -10.67 -19.83 -6.00
N ASP A 225 -11.84 -20.33 -5.58
CA ASP A 225 -11.94 -21.18 -4.39
C ASP A 225 -11.25 -22.55 -4.58
N GLN A 226 -11.28 -23.10 -5.80
CA GLN A 226 -10.56 -24.34 -6.15
C GLN A 226 -9.05 -24.15 -6.04
N LEU A 227 -8.50 -23.11 -6.69
CA LEU A 227 -7.06 -22.79 -6.64
C LEU A 227 -6.61 -22.52 -5.19
N MET A 228 -7.36 -21.68 -4.46
CA MET A 228 -7.03 -21.32 -3.09
C MET A 228 -7.08 -22.53 -2.15
N GLY A 229 -8.00 -23.48 -2.38
CA GLY A 229 -8.05 -24.74 -1.66
C GLY A 229 -6.80 -25.59 -1.88
N TYR A 230 -6.43 -25.85 -3.14
CA TYR A 230 -5.20 -26.59 -3.46
C TYR A 230 -3.95 -25.91 -2.91
N ALA A 231 -3.80 -24.60 -3.13
CA ALA A 231 -2.61 -23.87 -2.70
C ALA A 231 -2.46 -23.74 -1.18
N PHE A 232 -3.56 -23.71 -0.44
CA PHE A 232 -3.54 -23.80 1.01
C PHE A 232 -3.11 -25.19 1.49
N HIS A 233 -3.63 -26.27 0.87
CA HIS A 233 -3.27 -27.64 1.24
C HIS A 233 -1.80 -27.98 0.94
N GLU A 234 -1.26 -27.54 -0.20
CA GLU A 234 0.15 -27.75 -0.57
C GLU A 234 1.13 -26.84 0.19
N GLY A 235 0.63 -25.94 1.05
CA GLY A 235 1.48 -25.03 1.84
C GLY A 235 2.30 -24.05 0.98
N VAL A 236 1.77 -23.70 -0.19
CA VAL A 236 2.39 -22.82 -1.18
C VAL A 236 2.31 -21.35 -0.74
N ASP A 237 3.30 -20.53 -1.09
CA ASP A 237 3.38 -19.15 -0.59
C ASP A 237 2.56 -18.16 -1.42
N ILE A 238 2.53 -18.31 -2.74
CA ILE A 238 1.76 -17.49 -3.69
C ILE A 238 1.02 -18.41 -4.67
N CYS A 239 -0.22 -18.07 -5.02
CA CYS A 239 -0.90 -18.74 -6.15
C CYS A 239 -1.50 -17.74 -7.13
N VAL A 240 -1.58 -18.16 -8.39
CA VAL A 240 -1.88 -17.31 -9.54
C VAL A 240 -3.01 -17.94 -10.35
N LEU A 241 -4.00 -17.13 -10.70
CA LEU A 241 -5.07 -17.49 -11.61
C LEU A 241 -5.00 -16.58 -12.83
N THR A 242 -4.93 -17.15 -14.04
CA THR A 242 -4.75 -16.36 -15.25
C THR A 242 -5.52 -16.91 -16.46
N ASN A 243 -5.96 -16.02 -17.35
CA ASN A 243 -6.48 -16.36 -18.68
C ASN A 243 -5.51 -15.95 -19.80
N GLY A 244 -4.26 -15.62 -19.45
CA GLY A 244 -3.23 -15.10 -20.34
C GLY A 244 -3.32 -13.59 -20.62
N LEU A 245 -4.38 -12.89 -20.21
CA LEU A 245 -4.52 -11.44 -20.34
C LEU A 245 -4.58 -10.75 -18.96
N GLU A 246 -5.31 -11.36 -18.04
CA GLU A 246 -5.40 -10.98 -16.63
C GLU A 246 -4.69 -12.02 -15.77
N TRP A 247 -4.00 -11.56 -14.73
CA TRP A 247 -3.23 -12.37 -13.78
C TRP A 247 -3.61 -11.95 -12.37
N TRP A 248 -4.28 -12.84 -11.64
CA TRP A 248 -4.73 -12.58 -10.28
C TRP A 248 -3.83 -13.33 -9.30
N LEU A 249 -3.07 -12.58 -8.50
CA LEU A 249 -2.12 -13.12 -7.53
C LEU A 249 -2.77 -13.15 -6.14
N TYR A 250 -2.56 -14.24 -5.40
CA TYR A 250 -3.13 -14.45 -4.07
C TYR A 250 -2.10 -15.01 -3.08
N LEU A 251 -2.32 -14.70 -1.80
CA LEU A 251 -1.62 -15.33 -0.67
C LEU A 251 -2.54 -16.37 -0.02
N PRO A 252 -2.44 -17.66 -0.37
CA PRO A 252 -3.37 -18.69 0.12
C PRO A 252 -3.29 -18.91 1.64
N ARG A 253 -2.11 -18.70 2.24
CA ARG A 253 -1.84 -18.91 3.68
C ARG A 253 -2.25 -17.74 4.57
N GLU A 254 -2.63 -16.60 4.00
CA GLU A 254 -3.15 -15.46 4.77
C GLU A 254 -4.55 -15.75 5.35
N PRO A 255 -4.95 -15.11 6.46
CA PRO A 255 -6.30 -15.24 6.99
C PRO A 255 -7.33 -14.45 6.16
N GLY A 256 -8.60 -14.87 6.26
CA GLY A 256 -9.75 -14.19 5.65
C GLY A 256 -10.30 -14.87 4.38
N PRO A 257 -11.43 -14.38 3.83
CA PRO A 257 -12.00 -14.87 2.57
C PRO A 257 -11.04 -14.64 1.39
N ALA A 258 -11.16 -15.44 0.32
CA ALA A 258 -10.26 -15.39 -0.83
C ALA A 258 -10.10 -13.97 -1.44
N ALA A 259 -11.18 -13.20 -1.55
CA ALA A 259 -11.14 -11.81 -2.00
C ALA A 259 -10.21 -10.90 -1.16
N SER A 260 -10.15 -11.10 0.16
CA SER A 260 -9.28 -10.35 1.08
C SER A 260 -7.81 -10.83 1.10
N ARG A 261 -7.51 -11.87 0.32
CA ARG A 261 -6.19 -12.49 0.16
C ARG A 261 -5.62 -12.27 -1.25
N ARG A 262 -6.34 -11.56 -2.12
CA ARG A 262 -5.88 -11.14 -3.44
C ARG A 262 -4.86 -10.02 -3.28
N LEU A 263 -3.63 -10.30 -3.71
CA LEU A 263 -2.49 -9.40 -3.68
C LEU A 263 -2.56 -8.38 -4.81
N ALA A 264 -2.76 -8.87 -6.04
CA ALA A 264 -2.72 -8.06 -7.24
C ALA A 264 -3.65 -8.59 -8.33
N GLU A 265 -4.08 -7.69 -9.20
CA GLU A 265 -4.77 -7.97 -10.46
C GLU A 265 -3.98 -7.27 -11.57
N LEU A 266 -3.08 -8.00 -12.23
CA LEU A 266 -2.24 -7.48 -13.30
C LEU A 266 -2.96 -7.69 -14.63
N ARG A 267 -2.99 -6.66 -15.47
CA ARG A 267 -3.60 -6.70 -16.81
C ARG A 267 -2.51 -6.42 -17.83
N LEU A 268 -2.18 -7.41 -18.66
CA LEU A 268 -1.07 -7.29 -19.61
C LEU A 268 -1.34 -6.21 -20.67
N SER A 269 -2.61 -5.93 -20.99
CA SER A 269 -3.02 -4.85 -21.90
C SER A 269 -3.06 -3.44 -21.25
N SER A 270 -2.57 -3.29 -20.02
CA SER A 270 -2.50 -1.98 -19.37
C SER A 270 -1.34 -1.14 -19.92
N SER A 271 -1.48 0.18 -19.95
CA SER A 271 -0.43 1.08 -20.42
C SER A 271 0.83 1.13 -19.54
N SER A 272 0.83 0.46 -18.38
CA SER A 272 1.97 0.41 -17.44
C SER A 272 2.67 -0.95 -17.49
N HIS A 273 3.15 -1.35 -18.67
CA HIS A 273 3.84 -2.62 -18.87
C HIS A 273 5.06 -2.79 -17.96
N GLN A 274 5.74 -1.68 -17.59
CA GLN A 274 6.83 -1.69 -16.61
C GLN A 274 6.33 -2.14 -15.22
N GLN A 275 5.26 -1.56 -14.69
CA GLN A 275 4.69 -1.95 -13.40
C GLN A 275 4.26 -3.42 -13.41
N VAL A 276 3.65 -3.89 -14.51
CA VAL A 276 3.27 -5.29 -14.69
C VAL A 276 4.50 -6.22 -14.65
N ALA A 277 5.60 -5.84 -15.31
CA ALA A 277 6.85 -6.59 -15.27
C ALA A 277 7.48 -6.57 -13.87
N ASP A 278 7.51 -5.41 -13.21
CA ASP A 278 8.08 -5.24 -11.86
C ASP A 278 7.31 -6.08 -10.81
N ASP A 279 5.97 -6.12 -10.90
CA ASP A 279 5.13 -6.96 -10.04
C ASP A 279 5.29 -8.46 -10.35
N LEU A 280 5.35 -8.85 -11.63
CA LEU A 280 5.62 -10.24 -12.02
C LEU A 280 7.00 -10.69 -11.50
N GLU A 281 8.04 -9.88 -11.65
CA GLU A 281 9.37 -10.18 -11.11
C GLU A 281 9.36 -10.25 -9.58
N ALA A 282 8.75 -9.28 -8.90
CA ALA A 282 8.71 -9.23 -7.44
C ALA A 282 8.00 -10.43 -6.79
N TYR A 283 6.95 -10.97 -7.43
CA TYR A 283 6.11 -12.03 -6.85
C TYR A 283 6.30 -13.41 -7.49
N MET A 284 6.84 -13.50 -8.70
CA MET A 284 7.03 -14.75 -9.45
C MET A 284 8.46 -14.98 -9.98
N GLY A 285 9.36 -14.00 -9.87
CA GLY A 285 10.76 -14.15 -10.25
C GLY A 285 11.45 -15.26 -9.47
N LYS A 286 12.22 -16.13 -10.16
CA LYS A 286 12.82 -17.32 -9.55
C LYS A 286 13.63 -17.01 -8.31
N ALA A 287 14.47 -15.96 -8.36
CA ALA A 287 15.30 -15.53 -7.24
C ALA A 287 14.45 -15.09 -6.03
N ASN A 288 13.38 -14.33 -6.27
CA ASN A 288 12.50 -13.80 -5.22
C ASN A 288 11.68 -14.91 -4.54
N LEU A 289 11.20 -15.91 -5.31
CA LEU A 289 10.53 -17.10 -4.76
C LEU A 289 11.51 -18.02 -4.03
N TYR A 290 12.72 -18.27 -4.56
CA TYR A 290 13.72 -19.14 -3.93
C TYR A 290 14.25 -18.60 -2.59
N GLY A 291 14.35 -17.27 -2.47
CA GLY A 291 14.78 -16.57 -1.27
C GLY A 291 13.67 -16.19 -0.29
N GLY A 292 12.40 -16.43 -0.61
CA GLY A 292 11.24 -16.05 0.22
C GLY A 292 10.90 -14.55 0.20
N GLU A 293 11.64 -13.74 -0.56
CA GLU A 293 11.43 -12.30 -0.68
C GLU A 293 10.09 -11.98 -1.36
N ALA A 294 9.62 -12.84 -2.27
CA ALA A 294 8.29 -12.75 -2.89
C ALA A 294 7.16 -12.82 -1.84
N GLU A 295 7.20 -13.80 -0.92
CA GLU A 295 6.23 -13.93 0.18
C GLU A 295 6.29 -12.70 1.10
N ARG A 296 7.50 -12.25 1.43
CA ARG A 296 7.72 -11.09 2.31
C ARG A 296 7.14 -9.80 1.72
N ARG A 297 7.44 -9.50 0.44
CA ARG A 297 6.92 -8.34 -0.29
C ARG A 297 5.41 -8.41 -0.44
N ALA A 298 4.89 -9.58 -0.82
CA ALA A 298 3.45 -9.79 -0.99
C ALA A 298 2.68 -9.53 0.31
N LYS A 299 3.17 -10.02 1.45
CA LYS A 299 2.55 -9.76 2.77
C LYS A 299 2.57 -8.28 3.14
N GLU A 300 3.69 -7.60 2.90
CA GLU A 300 3.83 -6.16 3.14
C GLU A 300 2.87 -5.34 2.26
N ALA A 301 2.78 -5.66 0.96
CA ALA A 301 1.85 -5.03 0.03
C ALA A 301 0.38 -5.29 0.42
N LEU A 302 0.01 -6.52 0.77
CA LEU A 302 -1.35 -6.87 1.19
C LEU A 302 -1.74 -6.17 2.50
N SER A 303 -0.82 -5.96 3.45
CA SER A 303 -1.09 -5.14 4.65
C SER A 303 -1.44 -3.70 4.27
N LYS A 304 -0.62 -3.06 3.43
CA LYS A 304 -0.85 -1.69 2.95
C LYS A 304 -2.18 -1.54 2.20
N LEU A 305 -2.54 -2.52 1.37
CA LEU A 305 -3.85 -2.57 0.69
C LEU A 305 -5.01 -2.68 1.70
N ARG A 306 -4.91 -3.59 2.69
CA ARG A 306 -5.91 -3.75 3.75
C ARG A 306 -6.06 -2.50 4.61
N GLU A 307 -4.96 -1.82 4.92
CA GLU A 307 -4.94 -0.54 5.64
C GLU A 307 -5.62 0.57 4.82
N ALA A 308 -5.31 0.70 3.54
CA ALA A 308 -5.92 1.67 2.63
C ALA A 308 -7.43 1.43 2.45
N GLU A 309 -7.85 0.18 2.26
CA GLU A 309 -9.27 -0.21 2.18
C GLU A 309 -10.03 0.14 3.47
N ARG A 310 -9.41 -0.13 4.63
CA ARG A 310 -9.97 0.21 5.94
C ARG A 310 -10.07 1.73 6.14
N LEU A 311 -9.04 2.50 5.78
CA LEU A 311 -9.08 3.96 5.84
C LEU A 311 -10.17 4.53 4.92
N LYS A 312 -10.24 4.06 3.67
CA LYS A 312 -11.28 4.43 2.69
C LYS A 312 -12.70 4.14 3.20
N THR A 313 -12.87 3.06 3.97
CA THR A 313 -14.18 2.64 4.52
C THR A 313 -14.55 3.38 5.81
N GLU A 314 -13.59 3.58 6.73
CA GLU A 314 -13.84 4.16 8.05
C GLU A 314 -13.73 5.69 8.10
N MET A 315 -12.81 6.30 7.35
CA MET A 315 -12.61 7.75 7.37
C MET A 315 -13.89 8.54 7.02
N PRO A 316 -14.72 8.16 6.03
CA PRO A 316 -16.00 8.83 5.77
C PRO A 316 -17.06 8.61 6.85
N LYS A 317 -16.93 7.58 7.70
CA LYS A 317 -17.82 7.35 8.85
C LYS A 317 -17.39 8.22 10.04
N VAL A 318 -16.09 8.25 10.32
CA VAL A 318 -15.49 9.12 11.36
C VAL A 318 -15.78 10.59 11.03
N TRP A 319 -15.56 11.02 9.79
CA TRP A 319 -15.85 12.39 9.37
C TRP A 319 -17.32 12.78 9.55
N ARG A 320 -18.28 11.93 9.15
CA ARG A 320 -19.71 12.19 9.40
C ARG A 320 -20.00 12.31 10.89
N ARG A 321 -19.49 11.39 11.70
CA ARG A 321 -19.68 11.44 13.16
C ARG A 321 -19.11 12.72 13.78
N MET A 322 -17.96 13.20 13.29
CA MET A 322 -17.39 14.50 13.71
C MET A 322 -18.25 15.70 13.32
N LEU A 323 -19.11 15.60 12.30
CA LEU A 323 -20.06 16.65 11.93
C LEU A 323 -21.39 16.52 12.68
N ASP A 324 -21.86 15.30 12.92
CA ASP A 324 -23.09 15.01 13.67
C ASP A 324 -22.95 15.36 15.16
N GLU A 325 -21.83 14.97 15.77
CA GLU A 325 -21.46 15.20 17.17
C GLU A 325 -20.10 15.93 17.25
N PRO A 326 -20.02 17.22 16.85
CA PRO A 326 -18.74 17.95 16.82
C PRO A 326 -18.22 18.17 18.24
N ASP A 327 -16.98 17.75 18.48
CA ASP A 327 -16.28 18.03 19.73
C ASP A 327 -15.86 19.51 19.83
N GLN A 328 -15.49 19.92 21.05
CA GLN A 328 -15.10 21.30 21.32
C GLN A 328 -13.83 21.71 20.54
N GLU A 329 -12.93 20.79 20.20
CA GLU A 329 -11.72 21.12 19.44
C GLU A 329 -12.06 21.50 17.99
N LEU A 330 -12.99 20.76 17.36
CA LEU A 330 -13.51 21.09 16.04
C LEU A 330 -14.32 22.40 16.04
N VAL A 331 -15.18 22.61 17.05
CA VAL A 331 -15.94 23.85 17.22
C VAL A 331 -15.00 25.05 17.41
N ASP A 332 -14.02 24.96 18.32
CA ASP A 332 -13.05 26.02 18.58
C ASP A 332 -12.13 26.28 17.38
N LEU A 333 -11.75 25.24 16.64
CA LEU A 333 -11.00 25.36 15.39
C LEU A 333 -11.81 26.16 14.36
N PHE A 334 -13.06 25.77 14.13
CA PHE A 334 -13.91 26.43 13.13
C PHE A 334 -14.24 27.88 13.54
N ALA A 335 -14.63 28.11 14.80
CA ALA A 335 -14.89 29.45 15.34
C ALA A 335 -13.68 30.38 15.19
N ARG A 336 -12.48 29.87 15.49
CA ARG A 336 -11.21 30.61 15.32
C ARG A 336 -10.90 30.91 13.86
N ARG A 337 -11.10 29.98 12.93
CA ARG A 337 -10.93 30.24 11.47
C ARG A 337 -11.92 31.27 10.94
N VAL A 338 -13.16 31.27 11.41
CA VAL A 338 -14.16 32.29 11.08
C VAL A 338 -13.72 33.65 11.61
N HIS A 339 -13.26 33.74 12.85
CA HIS A 339 -12.73 34.98 13.43
C HIS A 339 -11.46 35.51 12.74
N GLU A 340 -10.55 34.61 12.34
CA GLU A 340 -9.37 34.91 11.53
C GLU A 340 -9.73 35.54 10.16
N ARG A 341 -10.94 35.30 9.64
CA ARG A 341 -11.40 35.78 8.32
C ARG A 341 -12.39 36.95 8.38
N VAL A 342 -13.30 36.96 9.35
CA VAL A 342 -14.44 37.90 9.44
C VAL A 342 -14.32 38.87 10.63
N ARG A 343 -13.32 38.67 11.52
CA ARG A 343 -13.10 39.43 12.78
C ARG A 343 -14.23 39.36 13.82
N LEU A 344 -15.36 38.74 13.50
CA LEU A 344 -16.43 38.39 14.44
C LEU A 344 -16.18 37.00 15.05
N ARG A 345 -16.58 36.78 16.31
CA ARG A 345 -16.54 35.44 16.94
C ARG A 345 -17.94 34.83 16.89
N PRO A 346 -18.17 33.74 16.12
CA PRO A 346 -19.45 33.03 16.17
C PRO A 346 -19.59 32.31 17.52
N SER A 347 -20.83 32.11 17.98
CA SER A 347 -21.07 31.32 19.19
C SER A 347 -20.83 29.82 18.93
N PRO A 348 -20.54 29.01 19.96
CA PRO A 348 -20.39 27.56 19.82
C PRO A 348 -21.63 26.89 19.22
N GLU A 349 -22.82 27.39 19.52
CA GLU A 349 -24.11 26.89 19.03
C GLU A 349 -24.28 27.17 17.53
N VAL A 350 -23.93 28.38 17.08
CA VAL A 350 -23.90 28.75 15.65
C VAL A 350 -22.95 27.83 14.88
N VAL A 351 -21.73 27.62 15.39
CA VAL A 351 -20.73 26.74 14.75
C VAL A 351 -21.20 25.29 14.71
N THR A 352 -21.78 24.79 15.82
CA THR A 352 -22.34 23.44 15.89
C THR A 352 -23.48 23.24 14.88
N ALA A 353 -24.39 24.21 14.76
CA ALA A 353 -25.48 24.18 13.78
C ALA A 353 -24.94 24.13 12.34
N VAL A 354 -23.95 24.96 12.00
CA VAL A 354 -23.31 24.98 10.67
C VAL A 354 -22.58 23.67 10.37
N LEU A 355 -21.83 23.11 11.32
CA LEU A 355 -21.14 21.82 11.15
C LEU A 355 -22.13 20.67 10.94
N GLN A 356 -23.28 20.70 11.61
CA GLN A 356 -24.40 19.76 11.44
C GLN A 356 -25.27 20.04 10.19
N GLY A 357 -24.92 21.02 9.34
CA GLY A 357 -25.67 21.36 8.13
C GLY A 357 -27.04 22.00 8.37
N LYS A 358 -27.30 22.54 9.57
CA LYS A 358 -28.56 23.23 9.94
C LYS A 358 -28.51 24.70 9.52
N SER A 359 -29.67 25.29 9.20
CA SER A 359 -29.70 26.74 8.92
C SER A 359 -29.38 27.55 10.18
N VAL A 360 -28.63 28.64 9.98
CA VAL A 360 -28.17 29.54 11.04
C VAL A 360 -29.28 30.49 11.49
N ASP A 361 -30.31 30.69 10.66
CA ASP A 361 -31.47 31.56 10.95
C ASP A 361 -32.28 31.13 12.19
N ALA A 362 -32.06 29.90 12.67
CA ALA A 362 -32.72 29.32 13.83
C ALA A 362 -31.97 29.53 15.16
N VAL A 363 -30.77 30.13 15.17
CA VAL A 363 -30.01 30.37 16.40
C VAL A 363 -30.35 31.76 16.94
N PRO A 364 -30.98 31.89 18.13
CA PRO A 364 -31.31 33.19 18.69
C PRO A 364 -30.03 34.00 18.94
N ALA A 365 -30.00 35.26 18.49
CA ALA A 365 -28.95 36.19 18.83
C ALA A 365 -29.04 36.56 20.32
N THR A 366 -28.44 35.75 21.19
CA THR A 366 -28.26 36.05 22.61
C THR A 366 -27.22 37.16 22.77
N VAL A 367 -27.67 38.40 22.60
CA VAL A 367 -26.96 39.58 23.08
C VAL A 367 -26.64 39.36 24.58
N PRO A 368 -25.41 39.58 25.04
CA PRO A 368 -25.09 39.52 26.47
C PRO A 368 -25.80 40.65 27.22
N GLY A 369 -27.03 40.39 27.67
CA GLY A 369 -27.74 41.25 28.61
C GLY A 369 -27.16 41.12 30.01
N ASP A 370 -27.08 42.24 30.73
CA ASP A 370 -26.61 42.29 32.11
C ASP A 370 -27.34 41.27 33.02
N PRO A 371 -26.63 40.64 33.98
CA PRO A 371 -27.20 39.56 34.78
C PRO A 371 -28.29 40.08 35.74
N PRO A 372 -29.55 39.64 35.61
CA PRO A 372 -30.58 39.97 36.59
C PRO A 372 -30.30 39.22 37.89
N LYS A 373 -30.07 39.94 38.98
CA LYS A 373 -29.98 39.37 40.33
C LYS A 373 -31.36 38.84 40.75
N GLY A 374 -31.60 37.54 40.58
CA GLY A 374 -32.81 36.85 41.03
C GLY A 374 -32.49 35.57 41.81
N ARG A 375 -32.92 35.50 43.07
CA ARG A 375 -32.86 34.27 43.91
C ARG A 375 -34.09 33.39 43.68
N HIS A 376 -34.12 32.24 44.36
CA HIS A 376 -35.25 31.30 44.57
C HIS A 376 -35.34 30.14 43.55
N PRO A 377 -36.01 29.01 43.90
CA PRO A 377 -35.31 27.95 44.62
C PRO A 377 -35.36 26.57 43.94
N ARG A 378 -34.49 25.67 44.39
CA ARG A 378 -34.29 24.32 43.83
C ARG A 378 -35.42 23.35 44.22
N ALA A 379 -36.35 23.09 43.30
CA ALA A 379 -37.21 21.91 43.37
C ALA A 379 -36.42 20.63 43.02
N GLN A 380 -36.67 19.53 43.73
CA GLN A 380 -36.09 18.22 43.45
C GLN A 380 -37.16 17.30 42.85
N VAL A 381 -36.79 16.50 41.84
CA VAL A 381 -37.63 15.39 41.33
C VAL A 381 -36.77 14.12 41.31
N PRO A 382 -37.17 13.03 41.99
CA PRO A 382 -36.41 11.79 42.05
C PRO A 382 -36.99 10.67 41.17
N ARG A 383 -36.13 9.90 40.51
CA ARG A 383 -36.28 8.49 40.03
C ARG A 383 -35.15 8.18 39.05
N GLN A 384 -34.63 6.97 38.86
CA GLN A 384 -34.57 5.70 39.58
C GLN A 384 -33.64 4.84 38.69
N GLU A 385 -32.68 4.10 39.24
CA GLU A 385 -31.73 3.30 38.44
C GLU A 385 -32.23 1.87 38.20
N SER A 386 -31.79 1.27 37.09
CA SER A 386 -31.67 -0.19 36.92
C SER A 386 -30.64 -0.53 35.82
N PRO A 387 -29.93 -1.66 35.89
CA PRO A 387 -28.48 -1.64 35.64
C PRO A 387 -28.03 -2.50 34.45
N ARG A 388 -26.94 -2.11 33.76
CA ARG A 388 -26.08 -3.02 32.95
C ARG A 388 -24.59 -2.66 33.02
N ARG A 389 -23.76 -3.70 33.12
CA ARG A 389 -22.28 -3.61 33.26
C ARG A 389 -21.60 -3.29 31.92
N GLY A 390 -20.42 -2.67 31.98
CA GLY A 390 -19.42 -2.73 30.91
C GLY A 390 -19.52 -1.65 29.82
N ALA A 391 -19.44 -0.37 30.19
CA ALA A 391 -19.29 0.74 29.25
C ALA A 391 -18.02 1.57 29.54
N ALA A 392 -17.42 2.13 28.48
CA ALA A 392 -16.16 2.88 28.52
C ALA A 392 -16.18 4.08 29.50
N ARG A 393 -15.00 4.44 30.02
CA ARG A 393 -14.81 5.49 31.05
C ARG A 393 -15.26 6.89 30.62
N THR A 394 -15.45 7.13 29.32
CA THR A 394 -15.81 8.41 28.69
C THR A 394 -17.08 9.07 29.25
N TRP A 395 -17.99 8.32 29.90
CA TRP A 395 -19.22 8.88 30.49
C TRP A 395 -19.21 9.00 32.03
N ARG A 396 -18.13 8.60 32.70
CA ARG A 396 -18.08 8.50 34.16
C ARG A 396 -17.47 9.77 34.77
N ARG A 397 -18.21 10.45 35.67
CA ARG A 397 -17.72 11.64 36.38
C ARG A 397 -16.75 11.22 37.49
N PRO A 398 -15.56 11.83 37.61
CA PRO A 398 -14.67 11.58 38.74
C PRO A 398 -15.32 12.10 40.04
N ARG A 399 -15.06 11.39 41.15
CA ARG A 399 -15.48 11.72 42.52
C ARG A 399 -14.28 12.05 43.40
N ALA A 400 -13.18 11.31 43.25
CA ALA A 400 -11.95 11.54 44.00
C ALA A 400 -10.72 11.10 43.20
N VAL A 401 -9.58 11.68 43.53
CA VAL A 401 -8.25 11.24 43.12
C VAL A 401 -7.56 10.66 44.34
N VAL A 402 -7.03 9.44 44.22
CA VAL A 402 -6.08 8.89 45.19
C VAL A 402 -4.69 9.01 44.58
N LEU A 403 -3.78 9.70 45.27
CA LEU A 403 -2.40 9.89 44.84
C LEU A 403 -1.46 9.80 46.03
N TRP A 404 -0.51 8.85 45.98
CA TRP A 404 0.41 8.54 47.08
C TRP A 404 -0.29 8.32 48.43
N GLY A 405 -1.43 7.62 48.42
CA GLY A 405 -2.26 7.35 49.61
C GLY A 405 -3.21 8.48 50.03
N ASN A 406 -3.03 9.70 49.53
CA ASN A 406 -3.92 10.82 49.84
C ASN A 406 -5.14 10.81 48.92
N THR A 407 -6.35 10.89 49.50
CA THR A 407 -7.61 10.95 48.75
C THR A 407 -8.16 12.38 48.74
N THR A 408 -8.29 12.98 47.56
CA THR A 408 -8.83 14.34 47.37
C THR A 408 -10.12 14.28 46.55
N GLU A 409 -11.20 14.88 47.04
CA GLU A 409 -12.45 14.98 46.27
C GLU A 409 -12.30 15.89 45.04
N VAL A 410 -12.86 15.44 43.92
CA VAL A 410 -12.91 16.20 42.66
C VAL A 410 -14.29 16.08 42.01
N LYS A 411 -14.72 17.13 41.30
CA LYS A 411 -16.06 17.21 40.69
C LYS A 411 -16.04 17.17 39.17
N SER A 412 -14.87 17.17 38.55
CA SER A 412 -14.66 17.21 37.09
C SER A 412 -13.28 16.68 36.71
N TRP A 413 -13.07 16.33 35.43
CA TRP A 413 -11.77 15.93 34.88
C TRP A 413 -10.74 17.08 34.90
N VAL A 414 -11.19 18.32 34.72
CA VAL A 414 -10.39 19.54 34.98
C VAL A 414 -9.87 19.53 36.44
N GLY A 415 -10.73 19.17 37.39
CA GLY A 415 -10.36 19.01 38.80
C GLY A 415 -9.35 17.89 39.04
N VAL A 416 -9.43 16.76 38.31
CA VAL A 416 -8.41 15.70 38.35
C VAL A 416 -7.05 16.26 37.91
N MET A 417 -6.99 16.95 36.77
CA MET A 417 -5.73 17.51 36.26
C MET A 417 -5.10 18.50 37.23
N VAL A 418 -5.89 19.47 37.71
CA VAL A 418 -5.41 20.49 38.67
C VAL A 418 -5.00 19.86 40.00
N CYS A 419 -5.70 18.83 40.47
CA CYS A 419 -5.35 18.12 41.71
C CYS A 419 -4.01 17.37 41.58
N VAL A 420 -3.83 16.57 40.53
CA VAL A 420 -2.58 15.81 40.32
C VAL A 420 -1.41 16.76 40.07
N ALA A 421 -1.60 17.78 39.22
CA ALA A 421 -0.56 18.77 38.96
C ALA A 421 -0.19 19.58 40.21
N GLY A 422 -1.16 19.96 41.04
CA GLY A 422 -0.89 20.63 42.31
C GLY A 422 -0.11 19.77 43.31
N ALA A 423 -0.45 18.48 43.41
CA ALA A 423 0.28 17.55 44.28
C ALA A 423 1.73 17.31 43.82
N VAL A 424 1.98 17.25 42.51
CA VAL A 424 3.35 17.17 41.95
C VAL A 424 4.11 18.48 42.17
N TYR A 425 3.47 19.63 41.90
CA TYR A 425 4.06 20.96 42.12
C TYR A 425 4.48 21.18 43.58
N GLN A 426 3.66 20.75 44.55
CA GLN A 426 3.98 20.88 45.98
C GLN A 426 5.25 20.12 46.41
N ARG A 427 5.60 19.02 45.72
CA ARG A 427 6.84 18.27 45.97
C ARG A 427 8.04 18.78 45.18
N HIS A 428 7.79 19.45 44.05
CA HIS A 428 8.79 19.84 43.06
C HIS A 428 8.60 21.28 42.55
N PRO A 429 8.50 22.31 43.42
CA PRO A 429 8.10 23.65 42.98
C PRO A 429 9.15 24.34 42.11
N HIS A 430 10.44 24.07 42.34
CA HIS A 430 11.54 24.77 41.67
C HIS A 430 11.80 24.30 40.23
N ASP A 431 11.57 23.01 39.94
CA ASP A 431 11.83 22.39 38.64
C ASP A 431 10.55 22.00 37.89
N PHE A 432 9.37 22.34 38.42
CA PHE A 432 8.08 21.98 37.81
C PHE A 432 7.95 22.43 36.36
N LEU A 433 8.19 23.72 36.09
CA LEU A 433 8.04 24.32 34.76
C LEU A 433 9.08 23.76 33.78
N GLU A 434 10.33 23.57 34.24
CA GLU A 434 11.40 23.02 33.40
C GLU A 434 11.11 21.58 32.99
N ARG A 435 10.76 20.69 33.93
CA ARG A 435 10.45 19.30 33.60
C ARG A 435 9.18 19.15 32.77
N THR A 436 8.17 19.98 33.00
CA THR A 436 6.92 19.94 32.21
C THR A 436 7.08 20.43 30.76
N LYS A 437 8.21 21.03 30.37
CA LYS A 437 8.54 21.26 28.94
C LYS A 437 8.56 19.96 28.15
N ALA A 438 8.97 18.83 28.75
CA ALA A 438 8.93 17.51 28.12
C ALA A 438 7.49 17.01 27.82
N MET A 439 6.46 17.68 28.34
CA MET A 439 5.05 17.37 28.10
C MET A 439 4.36 18.36 27.15
N ALA A 440 5.08 19.38 26.67
CA ALA A 440 4.56 20.41 25.79
C ALA A 440 4.00 19.83 24.48
N GLY A 441 2.95 20.46 23.95
CA GLY A 441 2.44 20.17 22.61
C GLY A 441 3.21 20.93 21.53
N ARG A 442 2.94 20.64 20.26
CA ARG A 442 3.59 21.30 19.10
C ARG A 442 3.52 22.84 19.10
N LYS A 443 2.59 23.46 19.84
CA LYS A 443 2.33 24.91 19.84
C LYS A 443 2.20 25.58 21.22
N ARG A 444 2.05 24.82 22.31
CA ARG A 444 1.75 25.35 23.65
C ARG A 444 2.44 24.52 24.73
N PRO A 445 2.92 25.13 25.82
CA PRO A 445 3.47 24.39 26.96
C PRO A 445 2.36 23.62 27.67
N PHE A 446 2.73 22.64 28.51
CA PHE A 446 1.78 21.95 29.39
C PHE A 446 1.45 22.77 30.65
N ALA A 447 2.41 23.56 31.14
CA ALA A 447 2.27 24.46 32.27
C ALA A 447 2.94 25.80 31.96
N SER A 448 2.39 26.91 32.48
CA SER A 448 3.00 28.25 32.37
C SER A 448 2.69 29.11 33.59
N GLN A 449 3.45 30.20 33.75
CA GLN A 449 3.13 31.32 34.64
C GLN A 449 2.23 32.37 33.97
N ASP A 450 2.04 32.31 32.64
CA ASP A 450 1.01 33.10 31.95
C ASP A 450 -0.15 32.18 31.53
N PRO A 451 -1.39 32.39 32.02
CA PRO A 451 -2.55 31.64 31.56
C PRO A 451 -2.87 31.81 30.06
N ALA A 452 -2.38 32.87 29.38
CA ALA A 452 -2.58 33.10 27.95
C ALA A 452 -1.81 32.11 27.05
N ASP A 453 -0.70 31.54 27.54
CA ASP A 453 0.08 30.51 26.86
C ASP A 453 -0.70 29.19 26.67
N LEU A 454 -1.71 28.96 27.51
CA LEU A 454 -2.50 27.74 27.57
C LEU A 454 -3.81 27.90 26.78
N LEU A 455 -4.36 26.79 26.30
CA LEU A 455 -5.67 26.79 25.62
C LEU A 455 -6.81 26.89 26.63
N ARG A 456 -6.71 26.17 27.76
CA ARG A 456 -7.55 26.37 28.93
C ARG A 456 -6.73 26.25 30.22
N ALA A 457 -6.39 27.39 30.80
CA ALA A 457 -5.57 27.48 32.01
C ALA A 457 -6.34 27.02 33.28
N GLY A 458 -5.96 25.86 33.82
CA GLY A 458 -6.36 25.42 35.16
C GLY A 458 -5.34 25.90 36.19
N ARG A 459 -5.71 26.85 37.05
CA ARG A 459 -4.82 27.37 38.10
C ARG A 459 -4.55 26.30 39.16
N ILE A 460 -3.27 26.05 39.47
CA ILE A 460 -2.88 25.26 40.64
C ILE A 460 -3.15 26.12 41.88
N SER A 461 -3.98 25.63 42.81
CA SER A 461 -4.55 26.43 43.91
C SER A 461 -3.53 27.00 44.91
N SER A 462 -2.28 26.55 44.87
CA SER A 462 -1.17 27.01 45.73
C SER A 462 -0.08 27.81 44.98
N ALA A 463 -0.31 28.24 43.73
CA ALA A 463 0.72 28.88 42.90
C ALA A 463 0.21 29.96 41.94
N GLU A 464 1.15 30.75 41.42
CA GLU A 464 1.04 31.49 40.15
C GLU A 464 1.53 30.61 38.99
N VAL A 465 0.99 29.39 38.93
CA VAL A 465 1.23 28.42 37.87
C VAL A 465 -0.09 27.82 37.43
N TRP A 466 -0.26 27.73 36.12
CA TRP A 466 -1.43 27.16 35.47
C TRP A 466 -1.00 25.95 34.63
N VAL A 467 -1.91 24.99 34.46
CA VAL A 467 -1.74 23.81 33.61
C VAL A 467 -2.82 23.74 32.53
N GLU A 468 -2.50 23.08 31.41
CA GLU A 468 -3.46 22.83 30.34
C GLU A 468 -4.59 21.90 30.83
N THR A 469 -5.84 22.32 30.63
CA THR A 469 -7.03 21.57 31.03
C THR A 469 -8.05 21.36 29.91
N ASN A 470 -7.75 21.79 28.68
CA ASN A 470 -8.55 21.45 27.50
C ASN A 470 -8.23 20.03 27.00
N LEU A 471 -8.58 19.03 27.81
CA LEU A 471 -8.25 17.62 27.59
C LEU A 471 -9.50 16.74 27.76
N SER A 472 -9.58 15.67 26.96
CA SER A 472 -10.58 14.61 27.16
C SER A 472 -10.37 13.90 28.50
N ALA A 473 -11.34 13.08 28.94
CA ALA A 473 -11.19 12.25 30.14
C ALA A 473 -9.99 11.30 30.04
N ASP A 474 -9.82 10.65 28.88
CA ASP A 474 -8.73 9.70 28.65
C ASP A 474 -7.38 10.42 28.52
N ASP A 475 -7.33 11.58 27.85
CA ASP A 475 -6.09 12.36 27.72
C ASP A 475 -5.71 13.06 29.02
N THR A 476 -6.68 13.42 29.86
CA THR A 476 -6.45 13.85 31.25
C THR A 476 -5.71 12.74 32.01
N LEU A 477 -6.19 11.49 31.94
CA LEU A 477 -5.52 10.36 32.59
C LEU A 477 -4.13 10.08 32.01
N LYS A 478 -3.96 10.09 30.68
CA LYS A 478 -2.64 9.93 30.03
C LYS A 478 -1.66 11.02 30.46
N LYS A 479 -2.10 12.30 30.47
CA LYS A 479 -1.27 13.43 30.88
C LYS A 479 -0.95 13.40 32.38
N CYS A 480 -1.88 13.03 33.25
CA CYS A 480 -1.62 12.84 34.69
C CYS A 480 -0.58 11.73 34.94
N LYS A 481 -0.71 10.58 34.26
CA LYS A 481 0.29 9.50 34.33
C LYS A 481 1.65 9.94 33.79
N LYS A 482 1.67 10.65 32.65
CA LYS A 482 2.92 11.17 32.08
C LYS A 482 3.57 12.22 32.96
N LEU A 483 2.78 13.02 33.68
CA LEU A 483 3.29 13.96 34.68
C LEU A 483 4.01 13.21 35.80
N LEU A 484 3.45 12.12 36.31
CA LEU A 484 4.11 11.31 37.34
C LEU A 484 5.44 10.72 36.84
N GLU A 485 5.46 10.12 35.64
CA GLU A 485 6.68 9.59 35.03
C GLU A 485 7.79 10.65 34.88
N VAL A 486 7.45 11.87 34.46
CA VAL A 486 8.41 12.98 34.25
C VAL A 486 9.09 13.42 35.55
N PHE A 487 8.47 13.18 36.71
CA PHE A 487 9.03 13.46 38.03
C PHE A 487 9.51 12.18 38.75
N GLY A 488 9.59 11.05 38.04
CA GLY A 488 10.15 9.80 38.57
C GLY A 488 9.18 8.93 39.39
N TYR A 489 7.88 9.24 39.36
CA TYR A 489 6.84 8.50 40.07
C TYR A 489 6.18 7.43 39.21
N SER A 490 5.53 6.46 39.85
CA SER A 490 4.85 5.37 39.14
C SER A 490 3.50 5.84 38.59
N ALA A 491 3.18 5.45 37.36
CA ALA A 491 1.84 5.65 36.79
C ALA A 491 0.74 4.85 37.54
N SER A 492 1.13 3.93 38.43
CA SER A 492 0.26 3.19 39.35
C SER A 492 0.02 3.93 40.68
N ASP A 493 0.76 5.00 40.99
CA ASP A 493 0.54 5.82 42.19
C ASP A 493 -0.78 6.61 42.14
N LEU A 494 -1.39 6.68 40.95
CA LEU A 494 -2.60 7.43 40.64
C LEU A 494 -3.80 6.51 40.38
N GLU A 495 -4.80 6.63 41.24
CA GLU A 495 -6.14 6.10 41.02
C GLU A 495 -7.16 7.24 40.93
N VAL A 496 -8.11 7.14 39.99
CA VAL A 496 -9.23 8.08 39.87
C VAL A 496 -10.52 7.33 40.11
N LEU A 497 -11.13 7.58 41.28
CA LEU A 497 -12.40 7.02 41.68
C LEU A 497 -13.51 7.76 40.93
N THR A 498 -14.14 7.08 39.98
CA THR A 498 -15.31 7.60 39.26
C THR A 498 -16.62 7.19 39.94
N LYS A 499 -17.68 7.99 39.78
CA LYS A 499 -19.03 7.55 40.12
C LYS A 499 -19.44 6.36 39.24
N GLU A 500 -20.23 5.46 39.83
CA GLU A 500 -20.77 4.25 39.17
C GLU A 500 -21.82 4.58 38.08
#